data_AF-A0AAV5MM73-F1
#
_entry.id   AF-A0AAV5MM73-F1
#
_cell.length_a   1.000
_cell.length_b   1.000
_cell.length_c   1.000
_cell.angle_alpha   90.00
_cell.angle_beta   90.00
_cell.angle_gamma   90.00
#
_symmetry.space_group_name_H-M   'P 1'
#
loop_
_entity.id
_entity.type
_entity.pdbx_description
1 polymer ?
#
loop_
_entity_poly.entity_id
_entity_poly.type
_entity_poly.pdbx_seq_one_letter_code
_entity_poly.pdbx_strand_id
1 'polypeptide(L)'
;MKIRIETTTKLGRISDNLRQQHKGFREWDLVASRQDHKTIIQILIDGRDPEAVDVQGQALPTLVYLAREKRPQYHHNFKAGAMNALIRVSSRISNGPVILNVDCDMYSNNSESIRDALCFFLDQEKGHEIAYVQYPQNFDNITQNEIYGNSLRVIMEVELSGFDGNGGPCYIGTGCFHRRETLCGKKYSKEFKAEWRSENDRNSKQSSSALEESCKSLASCAFEKNTEWGKEMGLKYGCAVEDIITGLSIKCRGWKSVYSFHKGRPS
;
A
#
# COMPACT_ATOMS: atom_id res chain seq x y z
N MET A 1 15.58 2.63 21.86
CA MET A 1 14.46 3.09 20.99
C MET A 1 13.13 3.15 21.73
N LYS A 2 12.65 2.05 22.34
CA LYS A 2 11.39 1.96 23.09
C LYS A 2 11.11 3.14 24.03
N ILE A 3 12.03 3.44 24.96
CA ILE A 3 11.87 4.56 25.92
C ILE A 3 11.65 5.91 25.21
N ARG A 4 12.37 6.19 24.12
CA ARG A 4 12.21 7.45 23.37
C ARG A 4 10.80 7.56 22.75
N ILE A 5 10.30 6.45 22.20
CA ILE A 5 8.95 6.38 21.64
C ILE A 5 7.92 6.57 22.76
N GLU A 6 8.02 5.81 23.85
CA GLU A 6 7.09 5.91 24.99
C GLU A 6 7.07 7.31 25.60
N THR A 7 8.23 7.95 25.75
CA THR A 7 8.32 9.33 26.23
C THR A 7 7.63 10.29 25.28
N THR A 8 7.87 10.18 23.97
CA THR A 8 7.24 11.04 22.96
C THR A 8 5.73 10.85 22.95
N THR A 9 5.25 9.60 23.00
CA THR A 9 3.83 9.25 23.04
C THR A 9 3.17 9.81 24.29
N LYS A 10 3.79 9.66 25.48
CA LYS A 10 3.28 10.22 26.74
C LYS A 10 3.22 11.75 26.72
N LEU A 11 4.21 12.40 26.12
CA LEU A 11 4.26 13.85 26.01
C LEU A 11 3.31 14.40 24.93
N GLY A 12 2.87 13.57 23.98
CA GLY A 12 2.08 13.99 22.82
C GLY A 12 2.82 14.95 21.86
N ARG A 13 4.12 15.14 22.06
CA ARG A 13 4.98 16.01 21.25
C ARG A 13 6.42 15.53 21.27
N ILE A 14 7.15 15.84 20.20
CA ILE A 14 8.60 15.69 20.13
C ILE A 14 9.30 16.88 20.80
N SER A 15 10.57 16.70 21.20
CA SER A 15 11.36 17.81 21.74
C SER A 15 11.65 18.85 20.66
N ASP A 16 11.77 20.12 21.05
CA ASP A 16 12.02 21.22 20.10
C ASP A 16 13.35 21.06 19.35
N ASN A 17 14.36 20.47 20.00
CA ASN A 17 15.64 20.13 19.36
C ASN A 17 15.44 19.13 18.21
N LEU A 18 14.73 18.02 18.44
CA LEU A 18 14.41 17.04 17.38
C LEU A 18 13.54 17.67 16.29
N ARG A 19 12.59 18.55 16.66
CA ARG A 19 11.73 19.26 15.72
C ARG A 19 12.52 20.15 14.78
N GLN A 20 13.53 20.86 15.27
CA GLN A 20 14.36 21.76 14.46
C GLN A 20 15.26 21.03 13.45
N GLN A 21 15.65 19.79 13.76
CA GLN A 21 16.53 18.96 12.93
C GLN A 21 15.86 18.39 11.68
N HIS A 22 14.53 18.23 11.67
CA HIS A 22 13.83 17.65 10.52
C HIS A 22 12.95 18.68 9.81
N LYS A 23 13.22 18.87 8.51
CA LYS A 23 12.49 19.81 7.63
C LYS A 23 10.97 19.60 7.66
N GLY A 24 10.49 18.36 7.70
CA GLY A 24 9.07 18.03 7.63
C GLY A 24 8.26 18.54 8.79
N PHE A 25 8.80 18.51 10.01
CA PHE A 25 8.10 19.03 11.18
C PHE A 25 7.81 20.53 11.07
N ARG A 26 8.59 21.28 10.28
CA ARG A 26 8.29 22.69 9.98
C ARG A 26 7.09 22.84 9.04
N GLU A 27 6.87 21.89 8.13
CA GLU A 27 5.66 21.88 7.28
C GLU A 27 4.41 21.57 8.12
N TRP A 28 4.56 20.79 9.21
CA TRP A 28 3.49 20.56 10.19
C TRP A 28 3.11 21.82 10.97
N ASP A 29 4.02 22.77 11.17
CA ASP A 29 3.70 24.05 11.81
C ASP A 29 2.77 24.92 10.95
N LEU A 30 2.77 24.69 9.63
CA LEU A 30 1.89 25.36 8.67
C LEU A 30 0.52 24.68 8.55
N VAL A 31 0.28 23.58 9.27
CA VAL A 31 -0.99 22.87 9.28
C VAL A 31 -2.02 23.66 10.07
N ALA A 32 -3.04 24.18 9.37
CA ALA A 32 -4.12 24.93 10.01
C ALA A 32 -5.02 24.02 10.85
N SER A 33 -5.33 22.81 10.37
CA SER A 33 -6.07 21.80 11.14
C SER A 33 -5.97 20.38 10.55
N ARG A 34 -6.53 19.39 11.24
CA ARG A 34 -6.65 18.00 10.74
C ARG A 34 -7.50 17.84 9.47
N GLN A 35 -8.34 18.83 9.16
CA GLN A 35 -9.23 18.86 8.00
C GLN A 35 -8.81 19.90 6.95
N ASP A 36 -7.85 20.76 7.28
CA ASP A 36 -7.37 21.83 6.42
C ASP A 36 -5.85 21.95 6.52
N HIS A 37 -5.17 21.28 5.61
CA HIS A 37 -3.72 21.28 5.54
C HIS A 37 -3.20 20.92 4.16
N LYS A 38 -2.02 21.45 3.82
CA LYS A 38 -1.31 21.13 2.58
C LYS A 38 -0.79 19.69 2.60
N THR A 39 -0.40 19.20 1.42
CA THR A 39 0.34 17.96 1.27
C THR A 39 1.71 18.06 1.96
N ILE A 40 2.07 17.02 2.72
CA ILE A 40 3.39 16.83 3.32
C ILE A 40 3.95 15.53 2.76
N ILE A 41 5.08 15.59 2.08
CA ILE A 41 5.79 14.41 1.56
C ILE A 41 7.24 14.51 1.99
N GLN A 42 7.77 13.42 2.54
CA GLN A 42 9.16 13.33 2.92
C GLN A 42 9.76 11.99 2.55
N ILE A 43 10.91 12.01 1.91
CA ILE A 43 11.75 10.82 1.72
C ILE A 43 12.66 10.74 2.95
N LEU A 44 12.32 9.83 3.88
CA LEU A 44 13.02 9.65 5.16
C LEU A 44 14.31 8.85 5.00
N ILE A 45 14.27 7.85 4.11
CA ILE A 45 15.42 7.07 3.68
C ILE A 45 15.34 7.08 2.15
N ASP A 46 16.37 7.58 1.48
CA ASP A 46 16.46 7.51 0.03
C ASP A 46 17.37 6.35 -0.35
N GLY A 47 16.80 5.22 -0.77
CA GLY A 47 17.59 4.03 -1.10
C GLY A 47 18.46 4.18 -2.35
N ARG A 48 18.42 5.35 -3.01
CA ARG A 48 19.32 5.71 -4.12
C ARG A 48 20.56 6.46 -3.63
N ASP A 49 20.52 6.96 -2.39
CA ASP A 49 21.65 7.63 -1.74
C ASP A 49 22.69 6.57 -1.32
N PRO A 50 23.94 6.65 -1.79
CA PRO A 50 25.01 5.74 -1.38
C PRO A 50 25.28 5.73 0.13
N GLU A 51 24.93 6.80 0.84
CA GLU A 51 25.09 6.91 2.29
C GLU A 51 23.92 6.28 3.08
N ALA A 52 22.82 5.94 2.41
CA ALA A 52 21.66 5.28 3.02
C ALA A 52 21.89 3.77 3.16
N VAL A 53 22.90 3.41 3.95
CA VAL A 53 23.31 2.03 4.21
C VAL A 53 23.16 1.66 5.69
N ASP A 54 23.05 0.36 5.96
CA ASP A 54 23.08 -0.19 7.31
C ASP A 54 24.52 -0.24 7.87
N VAL A 55 24.66 -0.76 9.09
CA VAL A 55 25.97 -0.90 9.76
C VAL A 55 26.95 -1.84 9.05
N GLN A 56 26.46 -2.67 8.12
CA GLN A 56 27.25 -3.59 7.30
C GLN A 56 27.49 -3.03 5.89
N GLY A 57 27.08 -1.79 5.62
CA GLY A 57 27.21 -1.16 4.31
C GLY A 57 26.18 -1.64 3.27
N GLN A 58 25.11 -2.33 3.68
CA GLN A 58 24.03 -2.76 2.78
C GLN A 58 23.01 -1.64 2.60
N ALA A 59 22.58 -1.40 1.35
CA ALA A 59 21.62 -0.34 1.04
C ALA A 59 20.26 -0.58 1.73
N LEU A 60 19.73 0.48 2.33
CA LEU A 60 18.42 0.47 2.98
C LEU A 60 17.30 0.73 1.96
N PRO A 61 16.10 0.14 2.17
CA PRO A 61 14.96 0.41 1.32
C PRO A 61 14.50 1.86 1.44
N THR A 62 13.99 2.42 0.35
CA THR A 62 13.43 3.78 0.34
C THR A 62 12.20 3.84 1.25
N LEU A 63 12.19 4.78 2.20
CA LEU A 63 11.08 5.02 3.11
C LEU A 63 10.50 6.41 2.86
N VAL A 64 9.21 6.46 2.54
CA VAL A 64 8.50 7.71 2.23
C VAL A 64 7.35 7.91 3.20
N TYR A 65 7.29 9.10 3.78
CA TYR A 65 6.15 9.57 4.56
C TYR A 65 5.25 10.46 3.68
N LEU A 66 3.93 10.21 3.72
CA LEU A 66 2.93 11.00 2.99
C LEU A 66 1.76 11.37 3.92
N ALA A 67 1.49 12.66 4.02
CA ALA A 67 0.20 13.20 4.42
C ALA A 67 -0.41 13.95 3.23
N ARG A 68 -1.50 13.42 2.67
CA ARG A 68 -2.21 14.04 1.54
C ARG A 68 -2.89 15.35 1.95
N GLU A 69 -3.05 16.27 1.00
CA GLU A 69 -3.78 17.51 1.24
C GLU A 69 -5.23 17.23 1.66
N LYS A 70 -5.73 18.02 2.62
CA LYS A 70 -7.14 18.05 3.00
C LYS A 70 -7.63 19.48 3.02
N ARG A 71 -8.87 19.67 2.54
CA ARG A 71 -9.60 20.93 2.56
C ARG A 71 -11.05 20.63 2.93
N PRO A 72 -11.72 21.46 3.75
CA PRO A 72 -13.10 21.21 4.18
C PRO A 72 -14.11 21.02 3.04
N GLN A 73 -13.85 21.60 1.86
CA GLN A 73 -14.73 21.53 0.69
C GLN A 73 -14.62 20.22 -0.09
N TYR A 74 -13.65 19.36 0.24
CA TYR A 74 -13.37 18.13 -0.51
C TYR A 74 -13.56 16.91 0.38
N HIS A 75 -14.44 15.99 -0.03
CA HIS A 75 -14.58 14.70 0.61
C HIS A 75 -13.30 13.88 0.44
N HIS A 76 -12.76 13.39 1.55
CA HIS A 76 -11.47 12.71 1.54
C HIS A 76 -11.57 11.19 1.35
N ASN A 77 -12.76 10.58 1.32
CA ASN A 77 -12.94 9.14 1.02
C ASN A 77 -12.14 8.19 1.93
N PHE A 78 -11.98 8.53 3.22
CA PHE A 78 -11.37 7.69 4.27
C PHE A 78 -10.10 6.92 3.83
N LYS A 79 -10.08 5.59 4.00
CA LYS A 79 -8.95 4.68 3.66
C LYS A 79 -8.73 4.63 2.15
N ALA A 80 -9.77 4.45 1.35
CA ALA A 80 -9.71 4.42 -0.11
C ALA A 80 -8.98 5.64 -0.70
N GLY A 81 -9.32 6.86 -0.22
CA GLY A 81 -8.67 8.09 -0.67
C GLY A 81 -7.21 8.20 -0.26
N ALA A 82 -6.83 7.64 0.90
CA ALA A 82 -5.44 7.58 1.32
C ALA A 82 -4.62 6.61 0.47
N MET A 83 -5.16 5.41 0.22
CA MET A 83 -4.52 4.42 -0.63
C MET A 83 -4.38 4.89 -2.08
N ASN A 84 -5.39 5.57 -2.64
CA ASN A 84 -5.31 6.13 -3.99
C ASN A 84 -4.22 7.20 -4.12
N ALA A 85 -4.06 8.08 -3.11
CA ALA A 85 -2.96 9.04 -3.07
C ALA A 85 -1.60 8.33 -3.03
N LEU A 86 -1.46 7.25 -2.25
CA LEU A 86 -0.23 6.45 -2.19
C LEU A 86 0.09 5.77 -3.53
N ILE A 87 -0.91 5.22 -4.24
CA ILE A 87 -0.69 4.59 -5.55
C ILE A 87 -0.16 5.63 -6.54
N ARG A 88 -0.72 6.84 -6.54
CA ARG A 88 -0.26 7.95 -7.42
C ARG A 88 1.14 8.45 -7.06
N VAL A 89 1.40 8.74 -5.79
CA VAL A 89 2.72 9.23 -5.36
C VAL A 89 3.80 8.18 -5.61
N SER A 90 3.51 6.90 -5.33
CA SER A 90 4.49 5.82 -5.57
C SER A 90 4.82 5.63 -7.05
N SER A 91 3.91 5.95 -7.99
CA SER A 91 4.24 5.88 -9.43
C SER A 91 5.31 6.88 -9.84
N ARG A 92 5.42 8.00 -9.14
CA ARG A 92 6.44 9.03 -9.40
C ARG A 92 7.77 8.74 -8.71
N ILE A 93 7.76 8.01 -7.59
CA ILE A 93 8.95 7.72 -6.79
C ILE A 93 9.64 6.44 -7.28
N SER A 94 9.01 5.27 -7.09
CA SER A 94 9.60 3.96 -7.40
C SER A 94 8.96 3.27 -8.60
N ASN A 95 7.73 3.65 -8.95
CA ASN A 95 6.92 3.02 -9.99
C ASN A 95 6.87 1.48 -9.92
N GLY A 96 6.92 0.91 -8.71
CA GLY A 96 6.99 -0.54 -8.52
C GLY A 96 5.78 -1.26 -9.14
N PRO A 97 5.96 -2.35 -9.89
CA PRO A 97 4.88 -3.04 -10.62
C PRO A 97 3.92 -3.81 -9.70
N VAL A 98 4.37 -4.14 -8.50
CA VAL A 98 3.59 -4.81 -7.46
C VAL A 98 3.45 -3.88 -6.25
N ILE A 99 2.26 -3.85 -5.67
CA ILE A 99 1.92 -3.04 -4.49
C ILE A 99 1.37 -3.99 -3.43
N LEU A 100 2.01 -4.02 -2.26
CA LEU A 100 1.47 -4.67 -1.08
C LEU A 100 0.74 -3.64 -0.22
N ASN A 101 -0.50 -3.93 0.19
CA ASN A 101 -1.17 -3.16 1.22
C ASN A 101 -1.23 -3.94 2.55
N VAL A 102 -0.96 -3.23 3.64
CA VAL A 102 -0.95 -3.79 5.01
C VAL A 102 -1.57 -2.76 5.94
N ASP A 103 -2.48 -3.21 6.80
CA ASP A 103 -3.05 -2.39 7.87
C ASP A 103 -2.10 -2.23 9.06
N CYS A 104 -2.33 -1.22 9.91
CA CYS A 104 -1.38 -0.85 10.97
C CYS A 104 -1.32 -1.83 12.15
N ASP A 105 -2.29 -2.72 12.26
CA ASP A 105 -2.37 -3.82 13.21
C ASP A 105 -1.83 -5.14 12.63
N MET A 106 -1.37 -5.13 11.38
CA MET A 106 -0.83 -6.29 10.68
C MET A 106 0.67 -6.11 10.42
N TYR A 107 1.41 -7.20 10.44
CA TYR A 107 2.81 -7.24 10.06
C TYR A 107 3.13 -8.53 9.31
N SER A 108 4.15 -8.49 8.44
CA SER A 108 4.64 -9.71 7.81
C SER A 108 5.38 -10.55 8.83
N ASN A 109 4.98 -11.80 9.00
CA ASN A 109 5.66 -12.75 9.88
C ASN A 109 6.66 -13.65 9.11
N ASN A 110 6.77 -13.49 7.78
CA ASN A 110 7.60 -14.29 6.90
C ASN A 110 8.27 -13.43 5.82
N SER A 111 9.61 -13.47 5.76
CA SER A 111 10.40 -12.73 4.78
C SER A 111 10.19 -13.22 3.35
N GLU A 112 9.71 -14.45 3.18
CA GLU A 112 9.55 -15.10 1.89
C GLU A 112 8.21 -14.75 1.22
N SER A 113 7.26 -14.13 1.91
CA SER A 113 5.91 -13.84 1.39
C SER A 113 5.94 -13.01 0.10
N ILE A 114 6.91 -12.10 -0.04
CA ILE A 114 7.10 -11.35 -1.30
C ILE A 114 7.55 -12.27 -2.43
N ARG A 115 8.52 -13.16 -2.17
CA ARG A 115 9.02 -14.11 -3.17
C ARG A 115 7.92 -15.07 -3.62
N ASP A 116 7.16 -15.58 -2.66
CA ASP A 116 6.08 -16.53 -2.92
C ASP A 116 4.95 -15.86 -3.72
N ALA A 117 4.60 -14.60 -3.41
CA ALA A 117 3.66 -13.82 -4.21
C ALA A 117 4.17 -13.61 -5.65
N LEU A 118 5.46 -13.32 -5.82
CA LEU A 118 6.07 -13.14 -7.14
C LEU A 118 6.04 -14.41 -7.99
N CYS A 119 6.12 -15.61 -7.39
CA CYS A 119 5.97 -16.87 -8.13
C CYS A 119 4.64 -16.93 -8.90
N PHE A 120 3.53 -16.48 -8.30
CA PHE A 120 2.24 -16.46 -8.99
C PHE A 120 2.19 -15.44 -10.13
N PHE A 121 2.79 -14.27 -9.94
CA PHE A 121 2.77 -13.25 -10.98
C PHE A 121 3.72 -13.53 -12.15
N LEU A 122 4.86 -14.16 -11.87
CA LEU A 122 5.91 -14.46 -12.83
C LEU A 122 5.72 -15.82 -13.53
N ASP A 123 4.69 -16.59 -13.14
CA ASP A 123 4.31 -17.81 -13.82
C ASP A 123 4.04 -17.54 -15.32
N GLN A 124 4.69 -18.32 -16.18
CA GLN A 124 4.70 -18.08 -17.63
C GLN A 124 3.35 -18.40 -18.28
N GLU A 125 2.61 -19.35 -17.74
CA GLU A 125 1.35 -19.81 -18.33
C GLU A 125 0.17 -18.97 -17.86
N LYS A 126 0.03 -18.76 -16.55
CA LYS A 126 -1.15 -18.17 -15.91
C LYS A 126 -0.87 -16.86 -15.20
N GLY A 127 0.40 -16.53 -14.93
CA GLY A 127 0.73 -15.35 -14.13
C GLY A 127 0.20 -14.05 -14.70
N HIS A 128 0.16 -13.94 -16.03
CA HIS A 128 -0.39 -12.78 -16.75
C HIS A 128 -1.90 -12.56 -16.51
N GLU A 129 -2.65 -13.55 -16.03
CA GLU A 129 -4.08 -13.44 -15.69
C GLU A 129 -4.31 -12.94 -14.25
N ILE A 130 -3.30 -13.03 -13.38
CA ILE A 130 -3.43 -12.80 -11.94
C ILE A 130 -3.30 -11.30 -11.64
N ALA A 131 -4.36 -10.67 -11.16
CA ALA A 131 -4.33 -9.28 -10.72
C ALA A 131 -3.78 -9.08 -9.32
N TYR A 132 -4.06 -10.01 -8.40
CA TYR A 132 -3.61 -9.92 -7.03
C TYR A 132 -3.51 -11.29 -6.35
N VAL A 133 -2.65 -11.37 -5.35
CA VAL A 133 -2.43 -12.54 -4.48
C VAL A 133 -2.83 -12.14 -3.07
N GLN A 134 -3.84 -12.80 -2.53
CA GLN A 134 -4.37 -12.57 -1.18
C GLN A 134 -3.76 -13.59 -0.22
N TYR A 135 -3.21 -13.12 0.89
CA TYR A 135 -2.77 -13.96 2.01
C TYR A 135 -3.84 -14.04 3.10
N PRO A 136 -3.86 -15.12 3.92
CA PRO A 136 -4.68 -15.20 5.13
C PRO A 136 -4.35 -14.08 6.11
N GLN A 137 -5.37 -13.64 6.86
CA GLN A 137 -5.17 -12.84 8.06
C GLN A 137 -5.10 -13.77 9.27
N ASN A 138 -4.00 -13.70 10.02
CA ASN A 138 -3.80 -14.47 11.24
C ASN A 138 -3.74 -13.52 12.43
N PHE A 139 -4.49 -13.82 13.48
CA PHE A 139 -4.59 -12.99 14.68
C PHE A 139 -3.88 -13.66 15.85
N ASP A 140 -3.16 -12.86 16.64
CA ASP A 140 -2.53 -13.31 17.88
C ASP A 140 -3.53 -13.30 19.05
N ASN A 141 -3.14 -13.95 20.15
CA ASN A 141 -3.89 -13.96 21.42
C ASN A 141 -5.30 -14.58 21.33
N ILE A 142 -5.48 -15.56 20.45
CA ILE A 142 -6.72 -16.32 20.33
C ILE A 142 -6.90 -17.22 21.57
N THR A 143 -8.02 -17.07 22.28
CA THR A 143 -8.35 -17.91 23.45
C THR A 143 -8.66 -19.34 23.02
N GLN A 144 -8.29 -20.33 23.85
CA GLN A 144 -8.51 -21.75 23.57
C GLN A 144 -9.96 -22.12 23.20
N ASN A 145 -10.95 -21.51 23.86
CA ASN A 145 -12.37 -21.84 23.63
C ASN A 145 -12.99 -21.06 22.45
N GLU A 146 -12.31 -20.02 21.98
CA GLU A 146 -12.68 -19.21 20.81
C GLU A 146 -14.17 -18.91 20.58
N ILE A 147 -14.91 -18.60 21.65
CA ILE A 147 -16.37 -18.45 21.60
C ILE A 147 -16.86 -17.32 20.68
N TYR A 148 -15.99 -16.37 20.34
CA TYR A 148 -16.30 -15.24 19.46
C TYR A 148 -15.94 -15.50 17.99
N GLY A 149 -15.23 -16.60 17.67
CA GLY A 149 -14.84 -16.90 16.29
C GLY A 149 -13.89 -15.89 15.64
N ASN A 150 -13.13 -15.14 16.44
CA ASN A 150 -12.28 -14.04 15.98
C ASN A 150 -11.12 -14.48 15.07
N SER A 151 -10.78 -15.77 15.03
CA SER A 151 -9.76 -16.28 14.10
C SER A 151 -10.23 -16.29 12.65
N LEU A 152 -11.56 -16.20 12.41
CA LEU A 152 -12.18 -16.29 11.09
C LEU A 152 -11.75 -17.55 10.31
N ARG A 153 -11.46 -18.65 11.01
CA ARG A 153 -10.90 -19.88 10.42
C ARG A 153 -11.70 -20.45 9.26
N VAL A 154 -13.03 -20.42 9.32
CA VAL A 154 -13.86 -20.93 8.20
C VAL A 154 -13.63 -20.09 6.94
N ILE A 155 -13.62 -18.77 7.08
CA ILE A 155 -13.39 -17.85 5.97
C ILE A 155 -11.98 -18.08 5.40
N MET A 156 -10.96 -18.04 6.26
CA MET A 156 -9.56 -18.10 5.83
C MET A 156 -9.16 -19.49 5.33
N GLU A 157 -9.43 -20.56 6.09
CA GLU A 157 -8.94 -21.89 5.73
C GLU A 157 -9.80 -22.59 4.67
N VAL A 158 -11.12 -22.31 4.61
CA VAL A 158 -12.07 -23.06 3.77
C VAL A 158 -12.61 -22.20 2.63
N GLU A 159 -13.29 -21.09 2.92
CA GLU A 159 -14.03 -20.34 1.90
C GLU A 159 -13.10 -19.67 0.88
N LEU A 160 -12.08 -18.93 1.34
CA LEU A 160 -11.14 -18.24 0.46
C LEU A 160 -10.30 -19.21 -0.37
N SER A 161 -9.85 -20.31 0.24
CA SER A 161 -9.19 -21.41 -0.46
C SER A 161 -10.09 -22.04 -1.53
N GLY A 162 -11.39 -22.19 -1.24
CA GLY A 162 -12.36 -22.74 -2.18
C GLY A 162 -12.56 -21.86 -3.42
N PHE A 163 -12.42 -20.54 -3.28
CA PHE A 163 -12.57 -19.61 -4.40
C PHE A 163 -11.45 -19.69 -5.45
N ASP A 164 -10.29 -20.28 -5.14
CA ASP A 164 -9.22 -20.48 -6.14
C ASP A 164 -9.66 -21.38 -7.30
N GLY A 165 -10.62 -22.28 -7.08
CA GLY A 165 -11.26 -23.05 -8.16
C GLY A 165 -12.10 -22.20 -9.13
N ASN A 166 -12.44 -20.96 -8.75
CA ASN A 166 -13.32 -20.06 -9.50
C ASN A 166 -12.69 -18.66 -9.68
N GLY A 167 -11.41 -18.60 -10.06
CA GLY A 167 -10.71 -17.35 -10.36
C GLY A 167 -10.20 -16.60 -9.11
N GLY A 168 -10.17 -17.25 -7.96
CA GLY A 168 -9.55 -16.77 -6.71
C GLY A 168 -10.48 -16.00 -5.79
N PRO A 169 -9.99 -15.56 -4.62
CA PRO A 169 -10.75 -14.89 -3.57
C PRO A 169 -11.03 -13.41 -3.85
N CYS A 170 -11.93 -12.79 -3.10
CA CYS A 170 -12.05 -11.32 -3.08
C CYS A 170 -10.83 -10.68 -2.37
N TYR A 171 -10.62 -9.39 -2.62
CA TYR A 171 -9.66 -8.57 -1.87
C TYR A 171 -10.28 -8.20 -0.52
N ILE A 172 -9.60 -8.51 0.60
CA ILE A 172 -10.13 -8.38 1.97
C ILE A 172 -9.34 -7.36 2.84
N GLY A 173 -8.83 -6.30 2.22
CA GLY A 173 -8.41 -5.09 2.93
C GLY A 173 -6.96 -5.01 3.42
N THR A 174 -6.26 -6.14 3.59
CA THR A 174 -4.87 -6.23 4.04
C THR A 174 -4.18 -7.50 3.51
N GLY A 175 -2.85 -7.56 3.55
CA GLY A 175 -2.07 -8.75 3.17
C GLY A 175 -2.24 -9.14 1.72
N CYS A 176 -2.47 -8.17 0.83
CA CYS A 176 -2.72 -8.43 -0.58
C CYS A 176 -1.66 -7.77 -1.47
N PHE A 177 -1.02 -8.57 -2.31
CA PHE A 177 -0.14 -8.08 -3.35
C PHE A 177 -0.96 -7.83 -4.60
N HIS A 178 -0.97 -6.60 -5.11
CA HIS A 178 -1.67 -6.19 -6.32
C HIS A 178 -0.69 -5.85 -7.43
N ARG A 179 -1.00 -6.23 -8.67
CA ARG A 179 -0.42 -5.58 -9.85
C ARG A 179 -0.84 -4.11 -9.88
N ARG A 180 0.11 -3.20 -10.06
CA ARG A 180 -0.16 -1.76 -10.17
C ARG A 180 -1.18 -1.46 -11.27
N GLU A 181 -1.04 -2.09 -12.43
CA GLU A 181 -1.89 -1.82 -13.60
C GLU A 181 -3.37 -2.13 -13.34
N THR A 182 -3.67 -3.13 -12.52
CA THR A 182 -5.05 -3.55 -12.22
C THR A 182 -5.71 -2.55 -11.29
N LEU A 183 -4.97 -2.03 -10.32
CA LEU A 183 -5.36 -0.86 -9.53
C LEU A 183 -5.49 0.38 -10.41
N CYS A 184 -4.65 0.56 -11.43
CA CYS A 184 -4.76 1.67 -12.39
C CYS A 184 -5.86 1.49 -13.46
N GLY A 185 -6.85 0.61 -13.25
CA GLY A 185 -8.00 0.53 -14.15
C GLY A 185 -7.83 -0.40 -15.36
N LYS A 186 -6.66 -1.03 -15.56
CA LYS A 186 -6.40 -1.85 -16.74
C LYS A 186 -7.41 -3.00 -16.86
N LYS A 187 -7.97 -3.18 -18.05
CA LYS A 187 -8.80 -4.34 -18.39
C LYS A 187 -7.91 -5.47 -18.85
N TYR A 188 -8.23 -6.70 -18.46
CA TYR A 188 -7.50 -7.87 -18.90
C TYR A 188 -7.77 -8.12 -20.39
N SER A 189 -6.72 -8.51 -21.12
CA SER A 189 -6.83 -9.05 -22.47
C SER A 189 -5.84 -10.22 -22.60
N LYS A 190 -6.09 -11.16 -23.50
CA LYS A 190 -5.22 -12.35 -23.66
C LYS A 190 -3.83 -12.00 -24.17
N GLU A 191 -3.71 -10.87 -24.84
CA GLU A 191 -2.46 -10.32 -25.37
C GLU A 191 -1.67 -9.57 -24.30
N PHE A 192 -2.23 -9.41 -23.10
CA PHE A 192 -1.58 -8.74 -21.99
C PHE A 192 -0.26 -9.42 -21.65
N LYS A 193 0.82 -8.63 -21.72
CA LYS A 193 2.14 -9.00 -21.23
C LYS A 193 2.50 -8.04 -20.12
N ALA A 194 2.81 -8.60 -18.95
CA ALA A 194 3.24 -7.81 -17.81
C ALA A 194 4.63 -7.20 -18.09
N GLU A 195 4.71 -5.88 -18.02
CA GLU A 195 5.98 -5.17 -18.07
C GLU A 195 6.59 -5.15 -16.67
N TRP A 196 7.62 -5.97 -16.48
CA TRP A 196 8.32 -6.11 -15.20
C TRP A 196 9.48 -5.14 -15.02
N ARG A 197 9.82 -4.39 -16.06
CA ARG A 197 10.93 -3.42 -16.03
C ARG A 197 10.40 -2.10 -15.50
N SER A 198 10.89 -1.67 -14.34
CA SER A 198 10.74 -0.27 -13.96
C SER A 198 11.61 0.59 -14.88
N GLU A 199 11.03 1.60 -15.54
CA GLU A 199 11.77 2.71 -16.16
C GLU A 199 12.49 3.54 -15.07
N ASN A 200 13.39 2.93 -14.29
CA ASN A 200 14.12 3.58 -13.19
C ASN A 200 15.10 4.65 -13.69
N ASP A 201 15.41 4.67 -14.98
CA ASP A 201 16.37 5.62 -15.57
C ASP A 201 15.89 7.08 -15.55
N ARG A 202 14.58 7.34 -15.50
CA ARG A 202 14.08 8.73 -15.54
C ARG A 202 14.28 9.47 -14.20
N ASN A 203 14.31 8.75 -13.08
CA ASN A 203 14.32 9.34 -11.73
C ASN A 203 15.65 9.21 -10.98
N SER A 204 16.58 8.39 -11.47
CA SER A 204 17.88 8.17 -10.82
C SER A 204 18.71 9.45 -10.69
N LYS A 205 18.45 10.48 -11.52
CA LYS A 205 19.18 11.75 -11.53
C LYS A 205 18.55 12.87 -10.71
N GLN A 206 17.32 12.70 -10.21
CA GLN A 206 16.60 13.77 -9.51
C GLN A 206 16.81 13.69 -8.00
N SER A 207 17.15 14.82 -7.38
CA SER A 207 17.30 14.94 -5.94
C SER A 207 15.99 14.62 -5.21
N SER A 208 16.10 14.11 -3.97
CA SER A 208 14.96 13.74 -3.13
C SER A 208 14.01 14.94 -2.93
N SER A 209 14.55 16.13 -2.71
CA SER A 209 13.77 17.37 -2.54
C SER A 209 12.97 17.76 -3.79
N ALA A 210 13.54 17.59 -4.99
CA ALA A 210 12.83 17.87 -6.22
C ALA A 210 11.74 16.81 -6.48
N LEU A 211 11.97 15.55 -6.09
CA LEU A 211 10.96 14.50 -6.17
C LEU A 211 9.80 14.76 -5.21
N GLU A 212 10.08 15.09 -3.95
CA GLU A 212 9.07 15.48 -2.95
C GLU A 212 8.16 16.57 -3.50
N GLU A 213 8.73 17.64 -4.05
CA GLU A 213 7.96 18.76 -4.61
C GLU A 213 7.10 18.33 -5.80
N SER A 214 7.66 17.53 -6.73
CA SER A 214 6.92 17.04 -7.88
C SER A 214 5.75 16.10 -7.51
N CYS A 215 5.83 15.43 -6.36
CA CYS A 215 4.77 14.53 -5.88
C CYS A 215 3.61 15.26 -5.19
N LYS A 216 3.80 16.51 -4.74
CA LYS A 216 2.77 17.24 -3.97
C LYS A 216 1.46 17.40 -4.74
N SER A 217 1.53 17.64 -6.05
CA SER A 217 0.35 17.75 -6.92
C SER A 217 -0.44 16.44 -7.01
N LEU A 218 0.24 15.28 -6.99
CA LEU A 218 -0.38 13.95 -7.06
C LEU A 218 -1.20 13.60 -5.81
N ALA A 219 -0.85 14.20 -4.67
CA ALA A 219 -1.54 14.03 -3.39
C ALA A 219 -2.47 15.20 -3.03
N SER A 220 -2.75 16.10 -3.98
CA SER A 220 -3.73 17.18 -3.77
C SER A 220 -5.15 16.63 -3.64
N CYS A 221 -5.97 17.27 -2.81
CA CYS A 221 -7.39 16.93 -2.66
C CYS A 221 -8.21 17.18 -3.93
N ALA A 222 -7.72 18.03 -4.83
CA ALA A 222 -8.38 18.35 -6.10
C ALA A 222 -7.95 17.42 -7.25
N PHE A 223 -6.91 16.59 -7.06
CA PHE A 223 -6.35 15.74 -8.13
C PHE A 223 -7.40 14.85 -8.78
N GLU A 224 -8.32 14.31 -7.97
CA GLU A 224 -9.28 13.31 -8.41
C GLU A 224 -10.49 13.94 -9.13
N LYS A 225 -10.63 15.27 -9.11
CA LYS A 225 -11.73 15.99 -9.75
C LYS A 225 -11.67 15.77 -11.27
N ASN A 226 -12.79 15.32 -11.85
CA ASN A 226 -12.91 15.00 -13.27
C ASN A 226 -11.96 13.89 -13.76
N THR A 227 -11.52 13.01 -12.85
CA THR A 227 -10.77 11.81 -13.20
C THR A 227 -11.59 10.55 -12.90
N GLU A 228 -11.02 9.40 -13.29
CA GLU A 228 -11.56 8.08 -13.01
C GLU A 228 -11.10 7.49 -11.66
N TRP A 229 -10.25 8.20 -10.90
CA TRP A 229 -9.83 7.77 -9.57
C TRP A 229 -11.02 7.68 -8.61
N GLY A 230 -11.13 6.56 -7.92
CA GLY A 230 -12.25 6.24 -7.05
C GLY A 230 -13.50 5.72 -7.76
N LYS A 231 -13.58 5.85 -9.09
CA LYS A 231 -14.71 5.37 -9.91
C LYS A 231 -14.33 4.10 -10.66
N GLU A 232 -13.38 4.21 -11.58
CA GLU A 232 -12.85 3.10 -12.38
C GLU A 232 -11.43 2.71 -12.00
N MET A 233 -10.63 3.64 -11.50
CA MET A 233 -9.24 3.46 -11.06
C MET A 233 -9.10 3.56 -9.54
N GLY A 234 -8.05 2.92 -9.01
CA GLY A 234 -7.76 2.83 -7.59
C GLY A 234 -8.76 1.98 -6.82
N LEU A 235 -8.74 2.15 -5.50
CA LEU A 235 -9.78 1.69 -4.61
C LEU A 235 -11.05 2.50 -4.85
N LYS A 236 -12.19 1.81 -4.86
CA LYS A 236 -13.51 2.37 -5.19
C LYS A 236 -14.04 3.24 -4.06
N TYR A 237 -14.72 4.32 -4.41
CA TYR A 237 -15.39 5.22 -3.46
C TYR A 237 -16.88 4.91 -3.34
N GLY A 238 -17.52 5.47 -2.32
CA GLY A 238 -18.98 5.39 -2.13
C GLY A 238 -19.47 4.10 -1.47
N CYS A 239 -18.57 3.26 -0.95
CA CYS A 239 -18.93 2.05 -0.20
C CYS A 239 -18.08 1.97 1.08
N ALA A 240 -18.66 1.41 2.15
CA ALA A 240 -17.96 1.15 3.42
C ALA A 240 -17.08 -0.10 3.38
N VAL A 241 -17.29 -0.97 2.39
CA VAL A 241 -16.49 -2.18 2.11
C VAL A 241 -15.77 -2.01 0.77
N GLU A 242 -14.98 -0.95 0.66
CA GLU A 242 -14.33 -0.58 -0.60
C GLU A 242 -13.39 -1.68 -1.12
N ASP A 243 -12.83 -2.48 -0.22
CA ASP A 243 -11.92 -3.58 -0.53
C ASP A 243 -12.60 -4.65 -1.37
N ILE A 244 -13.74 -5.18 -0.90
CA ILE A 244 -14.52 -6.18 -1.61
C ILE A 244 -14.98 -5.63 -2.97
N ILE A 245 -15.49 -4.40 -3.00
CA ILE A 245 -15.97 -3.77 -4.25
C ILE A 245 -14.83 -3.51 -5.24
N THR A 246 -13.64 -3.15 -4.74
CA THR A 246 -12.44 -2.98 -5.57
C THR A 246 -12.01 -4.31 -6.17
N GLY A 247 -11.93 -5.37 -5.35
CA GLY A 247 -11.60 -6.71 -5.83
C GLY A 247 -12.60 -7.23 -6.87
N LEU A 248 -13.90 -7.05 -6.60
CA LEU A 248 -14.96 -7.40 -7.54
C LEU A 248 -14.84 -6.63 -8.85
N SER A 249 -14.63 -5.32 -8.81
CA SER A 249 -14.46 -4.50 -10.01
C SER A 249 -13.24 -4.92 -10.84
N ILE A 250 -12.14 -5.33 -10.20
CA ILE A 250 -10.97 -5.87 -10.89
C ILE A 250 -11.34 -7.18 -11.61
N LYS A 251 -12.08 -8.08 -10.95
CA LYS A 251 -12.55 -9.33 -11.57
C LYS A 251 -13.52 -9.11 -12.72
N CYS A 252 -14.46 -8.17 -12.58
CA CYS A 252 -15.36 -7.76 -13.67
C CYS A 252 -14.61 -7.22 -14.90
N ARG A 253 -13.35 -6.79 -14.75
CA ARG A 253 -12.46 -6.40 -15.83
C ARG A 253 -11.69 -7.58 -16.45
N GLY A 254 -12.04 -8.82 -16.11
CA GLY A 254 -11.51 -10.06 -16.67
C GLY A 254 -10.31 -10.64 -15.94
N TRP A 255 -9.87 -10.02 -14.84
CA TRP A 255 -8.72 -10.49 -14.08
C TRP A 255 -9.09 -11.62 -13.11
N LYS A 256 -8.10 -12.45 -12.78
CA LYS A 256 -8.19 -13.46 -11.72
C LYS A 256 -7.38 -13.04 -10.50
N SER A 257 -7.50 -13.80 -9.44
CA SER A 257 -6.76 -13.66 -8.19
C SER A 257 -6.31 -15.02 -7.70
N VAL A 258 -5.43 -15.04 -6.70
CA VAL A 258 -4.97 -16.27 -6.05
C VAL A 258 -5.04 -16.10 -4.54
N TYR A 259 -5.42 -17.15 -3.82
CA TYR A 259 -5.27 -17.26 -2.39
C TYR A 259 -3.99 -18.02 -2.05
N SER A 260 -3.00 -17.36 -1.43
CA SER A 260 -1.77 -18.02 -1.01
C SER A 260 -1.88 -18.46 0.44
N PHE A 261 -2.16 -19.74 0.65
CA PHE A 261 -2.25 -20.36 1.96
C PHE A 261 -1.26 -21.51 2.10
N HIS A 262 -0.33 -21.41 3.04
CA HIS A 262 0.63 -22.48 3.35
C HIS A 262 0.35 -23.03 4.75
N LYS A 263 -0.25 -24.22 4.83
CA LYS A 263 -0.44 -24.91 6.13
C LYS A 263 0.92 -25.11 6.80
N GLY A 264 1.08 -24.53 7.99
CA GLY A 264 2.27 -24.72 8.84
C GLY A 264 3.42 -23.73 8.61
N ARG A 265 3.26 -22.72 7.75
CA ARG A 265 4.19 -21.58 7.69
C ARG A 265 3.46 -20.30 8.13
N PRO A 266 4.06 -19.46 8.99
CA PRO A 266 3.60 -18.09 9.15
C PRO A 266 3.58 -17.40 7.77
N SER A 267 2.50 -16.68 7.46
CA SER A 267 2.30 -15.87 6.25
C SER A 267 2.48 -14.37 6.49
#